data_AF-A0A6G3SUP5-F1
#
_entry.id   AF-A0A6G3SUP5-F1
#
_cell.length_a   1.000
_cell.length_b   1.000
_cell.length_c   1.000
_cell.angle_alpha   90.00
_cell.angle_beta   90.00
_cell.angle_gamma   90.00
#
_symmetry.space_group_name_H-M   'P 1'
#
loop_
_entity.id
_entity.type
_entity.pdbx_description
1 polymer ?
#
loop_
_entity_poly.entity_id
_entity_poly.type
_entity_poly.pdbx_seq_one_letter_code
_entity_poly.pdbx_strand_id
1 'polypeptide(L)'
;FTLPRAGGDEDPAHTSVASAGPTPSPSASTADRAGRLAALLPPDVGEIEEVSLAVLIKNATPEQARTDYLGPLDGHYAFRKGGGVGYLVLVLEDREAVERKTGRPADPDEDLCVRVGQEPTRTDCEREALPDGRTLTTWHDSMDYSGDDNVRWGPELVGRLAQSDGSQFLVRSSTGFEGSGTQGPLLSEPPLSRQQLKKLLTGPEVLPKG
;
A
#
# COMPACT_ATOMS: atom_id res chain seq x y z
N PHE A 1 21.71 1.62 76.84
CA PHE A 1 22.06 1.66 75.41
C PHE A 1 21.69 3.02 74.84
N THR A 2 22.52 3.48 73.94
CA THR A 2 22.73 4.84 73.41
C THR A 2 21.50 5.47 72.73
N LEU A 3 21.37 6.80 72.88
CA LEU A 3 20.55 7.78 72.11
C LEU A 3 20.91 7.77 70.59
N PRO A 4 20.44 8.66 69.67
CA PRO A 4 19.40 9.74 69.64
C PRO A 4 18.46 9.63 68.37
N ARG A 5 17.34 10.34 68.14
CA ARG A 5 16.93 11.78 68.01
C ARG A 5 17.01 12.37 66.58
N ALA A 6 15.84 12.87 66.11
CA ALA A 6 15.54 13.98 65.17
C ALA A 6 16.14 13.93 63.74
N GLY A 7 15.49 14.42 62.68
CA GLY A 7 14.31 15.27 62.47
C GLY A 7 14.47 15.99 61.11
N GLY A 8 13.39 16.56 60.58
CA GLY A 8 13.35 17.41 59.36
C GLY A 8 12.92 16.65 58.10
N ASP A 9 12.31 17.24 57.07
CA ASP A 9 11.72 18.57 56.80
C ASP A 9 10.95 18.41 55.45
N GLU A 10 10.21 19.42 55.02
CA GLU A 10 9.32 19.44 53.84
C GLU A 10 10.01 19.22 52.47
N ASP A 11 9.34 18.54 51.53
CA ASP A 11 8.94 19.00 50.17
C ASP A 11 8.44 17.80 49.31
N PRO A 12 7.28 17.86 48.62
CA PRO A 12 6.93 16.83 47.64
C PRO A 12 7.72 17.06 46.35
N ALA A 13 8.73 16.23 46.12
CA ALA A 13 9.45 16.19 44.86
C ALA A 13 8.51 15.83 43.70
N HIS A 14 8.19 16.82 42.86
CA HIS A 14 7.61 16.62 41.54
C HIS A 14 8.57 15.78 40.68
N THR A 15 8.35 14.47 40.63
CA THR A 15 9.06 13.58 39.71
C THR A 15 8.27 13.50 38.42
N SER A 16 8.57 14.44 37.52
CA SER A 16 8.21 14.36 36.11
C SER A 16 9.06 13.27 35.47
N VAL A 17 8.48 12.09 35.24
CA VAL A 17 9.11 11.03 34.46
C VAL A 17 8.42 11.03 33.10
N ALA A 18 9.14 11.57 32.12
CA ALA A 18 8.74 11.64 30.73
C ALA A 18 8.30 10.26 30.22
N SER A 19 7.17 10.25 29.52
CA SER A 19 6.67 9.10 28.78
C SER A 19 7.78 8.56 27.88
N ALA A 20 8.16 7.30 28.10
CA ALA A 20 8.85 6.52 27.10
C ALA A 20 7.90 6.35 25.91
N GLY A 21 7.99 7.24 24.92
CA GLY A 21 7.46 6.97 23.59
C GLY A 21 8.19 5.75 23.01
N PRO A 22 7.52 4.90 22.22
CA PRO A 22 8.17 3.73 21.63
C PRO A 22 9.35 4.19 20.78
N THR A 23 10.53 3.72 21.15
CA THR A 23 11.79 3.89 20.42
C THR A 23 11.69 3.15 19.09
N PRO A 24 11.74 3.82 17.92
CA PRO A 24 11.81 3.12 16.66
C PRO A 24 13.27 2.70 16.41
N SER A 25 13.53 1.40 16.35
CA SER A 25 14.74 0.81 15.74
C SER A 25 14.60 -0.72 15.63
N PRO A 26 15.25 -1.41 14.66
CA PRO A 26 16.13 -0.93 13.59
C PRO A 26 15.78 -1.51 12.19
N SER A 27 15.89 -0.71 11.12
CA SER A 27 16.34 -1.15 9.77
C SER A 27 16.46 0.07 8.86
N ALA A 28 17.67 0.62 8.77
CA ALA A 28 18.00 1.80 7.98
C ALA A 28 18.14 1.51 6.46
N SER A 29 17.32 0.62 5.91
CA SER A 29 17.23 0.36 4.46
C SER A 29 15.78 0.30 3.93
N THR A 30 14.78 0.35 4.82
CA THR A 30 13.34 0.56 4.55
C THR A 30 12.94 1.99 4.92
N ALA A 31 13.74 2.96 4.48
CA ALA A 31 13.58 4.38 4.80
C ALA A 31 12.15 4.87 4.49
N ASP A 32 11.37 5.11 5.55
CA ASP A 32 10.06 5.78 5.60
C ASP A 32 9.29 5.83 4.26
N ARG A 33 8.93 4.65 3.72
CA ARG A 33 8.20 4.58 2.44
C ARG A 33 6.84 5.24 2.54
N ALA A 34 6.15 5.05 3.67
CA ALA A 34 4.87 5.69 3.95
C ALA A 34 4.97 7.22 3.93
N GLY A 35 5.96 7.83 4.62
CA GLY A 35 6.17 9.27 4.59
C GLY A 35 6.59 9.78 3.21
N ARG A 36 7.40 9.02 2.46
CA ARG A 36 7.75 9.34 1.07
C ARG A 36 6.52 9.30 0.15
N LEU A 37 5.66 8.29 0.30
CA LEU A 37 4.40 8.21 -0.44
C LEU A 37 3.47 9.37 -0.07
N ALA A 38 3.34 9.68 1.22
CA ALA A 38 2.53 10.80 1.71
C ALA A 38 2.98 12.14 1.13
N ALA A 39 4.29 12.36 0.97
CA ALA A 39 4.83 13.58 0.37
C ALA A 39 4.47 13.76 -1.12
N LEU A 40 4.10 12.68 -1.83
CA LEU A 40 3.72 12.72 -3.24
C LEU A 40 2.21 12.92 -3.45
N LEU A 41 1.42 12.71 -2.39
CA LEU A 41 -0.03 12.71 -2.45
C LEU A 41 -0.62 13.98 -1.86
N PRO A 42 -1.80 14.42 -2.34
CA PRO A 42 -2.52 15.52 -1.71
C PRO A 42 -2.86 15.22 -0.24
N PRO A 43 -2.91 16.24 0.64
CA PRO A 43 -3.11 16.02 2.08
C PRO A 43 -4.49 15.47 2.45
N ASP A 44 -5.46 15.53 1.54
CA ASP A 44 -6.83 15.07 1.77
C ASP A 44 -7.00 13.55 1.60
N VAL A 45 -5.96 12.80 1.23
CA VAL A 45 -6.03 11.33 1.12
C VAL A 45 -6.08 10.63 2.49
N GLY A 46 -5.76 11.34 3.58
CA GLY A 46 -5.77 10.81 4.96
C GLY A 46 -4.40 10.37 5.45
N GLU A 47 -4.38 9.71 6.61
CA GLU A 47 -3.14 9.17 7.20
C GLU A 47 -2.70 7.92 6.44
N ILE A 48 -1.39 7.79 6.20
CA ILE A 48 -0.80 6.69 5.44
C ILE A 48 0.14 5.89 6.35
N GLU A 49 -0.08 4.59 6.41
CA GLU A 49 0.71 3.64 7.19
C GLU A 49 1.16 2.49 6.28
N GLU A 50 2.44 2.11 6.33
CA GLU A 50 2.89 0.90 5.66
C GLU A 50 2.42 -0.33 6.46
N VAL A 51 1.75 -1.28 5.80
CA VAL A 51 1.17 -2.47 6.41
C VAL A 51 1.59 -3.74 5.66
N SER A 52 1.23 -4.90 6.19
CA SER A 52 1.34 -6.16 5.47
C SER A 52 -0.03 -6.83 5.33
N LEU A 53 -0.57 -6.82 4.11
CA LEU A 53 -1.80 -7.55 3.79
C LEU A 53 -1.67 -9.06 4.03
N ALA A 54 -0.48 -9.65 3.90
CA ALA A 54 -0.27 -11.06 4.23
C ALA A 54 -0.43 -11.32 5.74
N VAL A 55 0.03 -10.39 6.59
CA VAL A 55 -0.20 -10.48 8.05
C VAL A 55 -1.68 -10.28 8.36
N LEU A 56 -2.30 -9.26 7.78
CA LEU A 56 -3.69 -8.90 8.08
C LEU A 56 -4.70 -9.96 7.60
N ILE A 57 -4.54 -10.44 6.38
CA ILE A 57 -5.55 -11.26 5.70
C ILE A 57 -5.24 -12.75 5.83
N LYS A 58 -3.95 -13.12 5.76
CA LYS A 58 -3.51 -14.51 5.73
C LYS A 58 -2.96 -15.00 7.07
N ASN A 59 -2.99 -14.18 8.12
CA ASN A 59 -2.41 -14.46 9.43
C ASN A 59 -0.94 -14.91 9.34
N ALA A 60 -0.19 -14.42 8.34
CA ALA A 60 1.22 -14.70 8.20
C ALA A 60 2.01 -14.02 9.34
N THR A 61 3.13 -14.61 9.77
CA THR A 61 4.07 -13.89 10.64
C THR A 61 4.77 -12.78 9.86
N PRO A 62 5.31 -11.73 10.51
CA PRO A 62 6.09 -10.69 9.84
C PRO A 62 7.25 -11.26 9.00
N GLU A 63 7.88 -12.34 9.44
CA GLU A 63 8.95 -13.03 8.72
C GLU A 63 8.45 -13.71 7.45
N GLN A 64 7.29 -14.37 7.51
CA GLN A 64 6.66 -15.01 6.36
C GLN A 64 6.14 -14.01 5.32
N ALA A 65 5.79 -12.80 5.77
CA ALA A 65 5.28 -11.74 4.92
C ALA A 65 6.35 -10.89 4.24
N ARG A 66 7.64 -11.16 4.51
CA ARG A 66 8.73 -10.43 3.86
C ARG A 66 8.67 -10.64 2.36
N THR A 67 8.72 -9.53 1.64
CA THR A 67 8.68 -9.49 0.18
C THR A 67 9.89 -8.73 -0.32
N ASP A 68 10.57 -9.30 -1.31
CA ASP A 68 11.65 -8.63 -2.01
C ASP A 68 11.03 -7.70 -3.05
N TYR A 69 11.07 -6.41 -2.76
CA TYR A 69 10.50 -5.37 -3.60
C TYR A 69 11.53 -4.83 -4.59
N LEU A 70 11.12 -4.62 -5.84
CA LEU A 70 11.97 -4.05 -6.88
C LEU A 70 11.95 -2.52 -6.84
N GLY A 71 10.77 -1.94 -6.65
CA GLY A 71 10.55 -0.50 -6.65
C GLY A 71 10.80 0.16 -5.28
N PRO A 72 11.30 1.40 -5.25
CA PRO A 72 11.59 2.15 -4.02
C PRO A 72 10.35 2.56 -3.21
N LEU A 73 9.15 2.47 -3.78
CA LEU A 73 7.86 2.71 -3.13
C LEU A 73 6.95 1.49 -3.16
N ASP A 74 7.45 0.34 -3.62
CA ASP A 74 6.64 -0.87 -3.60
C ASP A 74 6.27 -1.22 -2.16
N GLY A 75 5.05 -1.69 -1.94
CA GLY A 75 4.54 -1.98 -0.61
C GLY A 75 3.02 -2.07 -0.56
N HIS A 76 2.52 -2.33 0.65
CA HIS A 76 1.11 -2.22 0.98
C HIS A 76 0.93 -1.08 1.98
N TYR A 77 -0.07 -0.24 1.76
CA TYR A 77 -0.30 0.95 2.57
C TYR A 77 -1.77 1.00 2.99
N ALA A 78 -2.02 1.29 4.26
CA ALA A 78 -3.35 1.62 4.77
C ALA A 78 -3.56 3.13 4.70
N PHE A 79 -4.73 3.54 4.23
CA PHE A 79 -5.18 4.92 4.18
C PHE A 79 -6.34 5.10 5.16
N ARG A 80 -6.19 5.97 6.16
CA ARG A 80 -7.22 6.23 7.18
C ARG A 80 -7.82 7.60 6.97
N LYS A 81 -9.13 7.65 6.65
CA LYS A 81 -9.85 8.90 6.38
C LYS A 81 -11.31 8.77 6.82
N GLY A 82 -11.80 9.76 7.56
CA GLY A 82 -13.21 9.83 7.96
C GLY A 82 -13.71 8.62 8.76
N GLY A 83 -12.81 7.92 9.47
CA GLY A 83 -13.12 6.70 10.22
C GLY A 83 -13.10 5.41 9.39
N GLY A 84 -12.93 5.48 8.07
CA GLY A 84 -12.73 4.31 7.20
C GLY A 84 -11.26 4.00 6.93
N VAL A 85 -10.99 2.79 6.45
CA VAL A 85 -9.67 2.29 6.10
C VAL A 85 -9.69 1.67 4.71
N GLY A 86 -8.92 2.26 3.80
CA GLY A 86 -8.65 1.73 2.47
C GLY A 86 -7.22 1.26 2.34
N TYR A 87 -6.90 0.60 1.24
CA TYR A 87 -5.57 0.07 1.00
C TYR A 87 -5.02 0.47 -0.37
N LEU A 88 -3.71 0.68 -0.44
CA LEU A 88 -2.97 0.80 -1.68
C LEU A 88 -1.96 -0.34 -1.76
N VAL A 89 -2.01 -1.13 -2.83
CA VAL A 89 -0.93 -2.03 -3.22
C VAL A 89 -0.19 -1.33 -4.36
N LEU A 90 1.13 -1.18 -4.23
CA LEU A 90 1.99 -0.68 -5.30
C LEU A 90 3.15 -1.67 -5.47
N VAL A 91 3.31 -2.23 -6.66
CA VAL A 91 4.36 -3.22 -6.92
C VAL A 91 4.92 -3.03 -8.33
N LEU A 92 6.24 -2.92 -8.45
CA LEU A 92 6.97 -3.11 -9.69
C LEU A 92 7.24 -4.61 -9.88
N GLU A 93 6.83 -5.13 -11.02
CA GLU A 93 7.09 -6.51 -11.43
C GLU A 93 7.99 -6.51 -12.65
N ASP A 94 9.10 -7.25 -12.58
CA ASP A 94 9.88 -7.54 -13.78
C ASP A 94 9.09 -8.47 -14.71
N ARG A 95 9.54 -8.52 -15.97
CA ARG A 95 8.93 -9.35 -17.01
C ARG A 95 8.74 -10.80 -16.60
N GLU A 96 9.73 -11.40 -15.93
CA GLU A 96 9.68 -12.82 -15.53
C GLU A 96 8.54 -13.04 -14.52
N ALA A 97 8.38 -12.13 -13.56
CA ALA A 97 7.29 -12.18 -12.59
C ALA A 97 5.93 -12.03 -13.27
N VAL A 98 5.79 -11.14 -14.27
CA VAL A 98 4.57 -10.99 -15.06
C VAL A 98 4.23 -12.29 -15.81
N GLU A 99 5.20 -12.84 -16.53
CA GLU A 99 5.01 -14.05 -17.35
C GLU A 99 4.68 -15.26 -16.49
N ARG A 100 5.34 -15.41 -15.34
CA ARG A 100 5.06 -16.47 -14.37
C ARG A 100 3.65 -16.37 -13.80
N LYS A 101 3.18 -15.16 -13.46
CA LYS A 101 1.84 -14.94 -12.90
C LYS A 101 0.73 -15.16 -13.91
N THR A 102 0.95 -14.73 -15.16
CA THR A 102 -0.07 -14.77 -16.21
C THR A 102 -0.04 -16.05 -17.04
N GLY A 103 1.07 -16.81 -17.00
CA GLY A 103 1.26 -18.01 -17.82
C GLY A 103 1.43 -17.71 -19.31
N ARG A 104 1.65 -16.45 -19.70
CA ARG A 104 1.79 -16.00 -21.09
C ARG A 104 2.88 -14.93 -21.20
N PRO A 105 3.43 -14.67 -22.41
CA PRO A 105 4.39 -13.60 -22.62
C PRO A 105 3.86 -12.24 -22.15
N ALA A 106 4.72 -11.44 -21.53
CA ALA A 106 4.36 -10.09 -21.11
C ALA A 106 4.41 -9.17 -22.33
N ASP A 107 3.25 -8.91 -22.91
CA ASP A 107 3.09 -8.03 -24.06
C ASP A 107 2.78 -6.59 -23.58
N PRO A 108 3.69 -5.62 -23.80
CA PRO A 108 3.45 -4.23 -23.40
C PRO A 108 2.31 -3.56 -24.21
N ASP A 109 1.95 -4.12 -25.36
CA ASP A 109 0.89 -3.63 -26.23
C ASP A 109 -0.47 -4.29 -25.94
N GLU A 110 -0.54 -5.20 -24.96
CA GLU A 110 -1.77 -5.86 -24.55
C GLU A 110 -2.89 -4.86 -24.19
N ASP A 111 -4.08 -5.03 -24.79
CA ASP A 111 -5.27 -4.24 -24.46
C ASP A 111 -6.10 -4.88 -23.36
N LEU A 112 -5.87 -4.43 -22.12
CA LEU A 112 -6.62 -4.92 -20.98
C LEU A 112 -8.07 -4.44 -20.95
N CYS A 113 -8.45 -3.42 -21.73
CA CYS A 113 -9.85 -3.03 -21.81
C CYS A 113 -10.66 -3.99 -22.68
N VAL A 114 -10.00 -4.81 -23.49
CA VAL A 114 -10.64 -5.91 -24.21
C VAL A 114 -10.72 -7.12 -23.28
N ARG A 115 -11.95 -7.48 -22.90
CA ARG A 115 -12.19 -8.68 -22.08
C ARG A 115 -11.84 -9.94 -22.87
N VAL A 116 -11.02 -10.81 -22.27
CA VAL A 116 -10.70 -12.13 -22.82
C VAL A 116 -11.32 -13.22 -21.95
N GLY A 117 -12.00 -14.19 -22.56
CA GLY A 117 -12.54 -15.36 -21.87
C GLY A 117 -13.52 -15.03 -20.74
N GLN A 118 -13.23 -15.54 -19.54
CA GLN A 118 -14.06 -15.40 -18.34
C GLN A 118 -13.50 -14.38 -17.33
N GLU A 119 -12.58 -13.51 -17.75
CA GLU A 119 -12.02 -12.46 -16.88
C GLU A 119 -13.14 -11.60 -16.24
N PRO A 120 -12.98 -11.09 -15.00
CA PRO A 120 -13.93 -10.17 -14.39
C PRO A 120 -14.24 -8.95 -15.28
N THR A 121 -15.43 -8.38 -15.13
CA THR A 121 -15.80 -7.17 -15.88
C THR A 121 -14.99 -5.99 -15.37
N ARG A 122 -14.20 -5.37 -16.24
CA ARG A 122 -13.54 -4.08 -15.99
C ARG A 122 -14.49 -2.96 -16.39
N THR A 123 -14.83 -2.07 -15.45
CA THR A 123 -15.69 -0.92 -15.72
C THR A 123 -14.86 0.35 -15.83
N ASP A 124 -15.32 1.32 -16.62
CA ASP A 124 -14.60 2.58 -16.91
C ASP A 124 -13.12 2.34 -17.28
N CYS A 125 -12.86 1.31 -18.09
CA CYS A 125 -11.51 0.98 -18.50
C CYS A 125 -11.01 2.04 -19.49
N GLU A 126 -9.90 2.68 -19.15
CA GLU A 126 -9.23 3.62 -20.03
C GLU A 126 -7.80 3.16 -20.25
N ARG A 127 -7.40 3.16 -21.51
CA ARG A 127 -6.04 2.90 -21.95
C ARG A 127 -5.45 4.19 -22.50
N GLU A 128 -4.28 4.57 -21.99
CA GLU A 128 -3.55 5.76 -22.38
C GLU A 128 -2.12 5.40 -22.78
N ALA A 129 -1.75 5.72 -24.03
CA ALA A 129 -0.36 5.68 -24.47
C ALA A 129 0.37 6.94 -23.98
N LEU A 130 1.46 6.76 -23.25
CA LEU A 130 2.28 7.85 -22.74
C LEU A 130 3.36 8.25 -23.76
N PRO A 131 3.84 9.51 -23.73
CA PRO A 131 4.84 9.99 -24.70
C PRO A 131 6.17 9.24 -24.72
N ASP A 132 6.50 8.52 -23.65
CA ASP A 132 7.73 7.72 -23.53
C ASP A 132 7.55 6.25 -23.94
N GLY A 133 6.44 5.92 -24.60
CA GLY A 133 6.15 4.59 -25.11
C GLY A 133 5.58 3.63 -24.07
N ARG A 134 5.42 4.05 -22.81
CA ARG A 134 4.70 3.28 -21.79
C ARG A 134 3.20 3.34 -22.04
N THR A 135 2.47 2.34 -21.57
CA THR A 135 0.99 2.32 -21.62
C THR A 135 0.42 2.25 -20.21
N LEU A 136 -0.39 3.23 -19.83
CA LEU A 136 -1.18 3.19 -18.60
C LEU A 136 -2.59 2.69 -18.92
N THR A 137 -3.03 1.61 -18.26
CA THR A 137 -4.43 1.17 -18.29
C THR A 137 -5.01 1.23 -16.89
N THR A 138 -6.15 1.89 -16.72
CA THR A 138 -6.85 2.01 -15.44
C THR A 138 -8.31 1.62 -15.56
N TRP A 139 -8.85 0.95 -14.55
CA TRP A 139 -10.25 0.50 -14.53
C TRP A 139 -10.79 0.42 -13.10
N HIS A 140 -12.12 0.46 -12.98
CA HIS A 140 -12.80 0.12 -11.75
C HIS A 140 -13.10 -1.38 -11.71
N ASP A 141 -12.78 -1.98 -10.56
CA ASP A 141 -13.14 -3.35 -10.22
C ASP A 141 -14.12 -3.33 -9.05
N SER A 142 -15.31 -3.91 -9.25
CA SER A 142 -16.31 -4.03 -8.19
C SER A 142 -15.89 -4.99 -7.08
N MET A 143 -14.95 -5.90 -7.35
CA MET A 143 -14.59 -7.00 -6.45
C MET A 143 -15.77 -7.92 -6.06
N ASP A 144 -16.80 -8.00 -6.90
CA ASP A 144 -17.97 -8.88 -6.76
C ASP A 144 -17.64 -10.36 -7.07
N TYR A 145 -16.47 -10.83 -6.64
CA TYR A 145 -16.02 -12.20 -6.79
C TYR A 145 -15.21 -12.64 -5.58
N SER A 146 -15.28 -13.93 -5.25
CA SER A 146 -14.52 -14.50 -4.15
C SER A 146 -13.04 -14.59 -4.53
N GLY A 147 -12.16 -13.96 -3.75
CA GLY A 147 -10.71 -14.18 -3.81
C GLY A 147 -10.29 -15.43 -3.03
N ASP A 148 -9.05 -15.88 -3.27
CA ASP A 148 -8.43 -17.00 -2.53
C ASP A 148 -8.07 -16.66 -1.07
N ASP A 149 -8.22 -15.40 -0.68
CA ASP A 149 -7.73 -14.83 0.56
C ASP A 149 -8.77 -14.77 1.68
N ASN A 150 -9.95 -15.39 1.47
CA ASN A 150 -11.05 -15.51 2.44
C ASN A 150 -11.55 -14.17 3.02
N VAL A 151 -11.32 -13.07 2.32
CA VAL A 151 -11.86 -11.74 2.67
C VAL A 151 -12.78 -11.24 1.57
N ARG A 152 -13.70 -10.36 1.94
CA ARG A 152 -14.54 -9.63 0.99
C ARG A 152 -13.92 -8.27 0.74
N TRP A 153 -13.22 -8.13 -0.38
CA TRP A 153 -12.72 -6.84 -0.84
C TRP A 153 -13.86 -5.91 -1.22
N GLY A 154 -13.72 -4.63 -0.89
CA GLY A 154 -14.57 -3.59 -1.45
C GLY A 154 -14.08 -3.14 -2.84
N PRO A 155 -14.81 -2.22 -3.49
CA PRO A 155 -14.47 -1.71 -4.81
C PRO A 155 -13.05 -1.12 -4.89
N GLU A 156 -12.44 -1.25 -6.06
CA GLU A 156 -11.07 -0.81 -6.33
C GLU A 156 -10.99 0.05 -7.59
N LEU A 157 -10.06 1.01 -7.57
CA LEU A 157 -9.46 1.56 -8.76
C LEU A 157 -8.12 0.86 -8.99
N VAL A 158 -7.99 0.19 -10.12
CA VAL A 158 -6.79 -0.56 -10.50
C VAL A 158 -6.05 0.17 -11.62
N GLY A 159 -4.73 0.09 -11.60
CA GLY A 159 -3.86 0.59 -12.66
C GLY A 159 -2.75 -0.38 -13.01
N ARG A 160 -2.45 -0.46 -14.31
CA ARG A 160 -1.30 -1.16 -14.86
C ARG A 160 -0.50 -0.20 -15.74
N LEU A 161 0.75 0.06 -15.39
CA LEU A 161 1.67 0.80 -16.26
C LEU A 161 2.66 -0.19 -16.88
N ALA A 162 2.44 -0.55 -18.14
CA ALA A 162 3.31 -1.43 -18.90
C ALA A 162 4.55 -0.66 -19.39
N GLN A 163 5.72 -1.24 -19.19
CA GLN A 163 7.00 -0.75 -19.70
C GLN A 163 7.40 -1.49 -20.98
N SER A 164 8.23 -0.86 -21.81
CA SER A 164 8.65 -1.41 -23.11
C SER A 164 9.43 -2.74 -23.01
N ASP A 165 10.02 -3.05 -21.86
CA ASP A 165 10.74 -4.29 -21.61
C ASP A 165 9.84 -5.44 -21.15
N GLY A 166 8.53 -5.20 -21.00
CA GLY A 166 7.55 -6.16 -20.50
C GLY A 166 7.41 -6.18 -18.96
N SER A 167 8.19 -5.39 -18.24
CA SER A 167 7.93 -5.11 -16.82
C SER A 167 6.70 -4.22 -16.65
N GLN A 168 6.16 -4.14 -15.43
CA GLN A 168 4.98 -3.35 -15.16
C GLN A 168 4.95 -2.80 -13.73
N PHE A 169 4.27 -1.66 -13.54
CA PHE A 169 3.69 -1.35 -12.24
C PHE A 169 2.27 -1.87 -12.17
N LEU A 170 1.96 -2.61 -11.11
CA LEU A 170 0.62 -2.90 -10.66
C LEU A 170 0.28 -1.96 -9.48
N VAL A 171 -0.86 -1.30 -9.56
CA VAL A 171 -1.44 -0.58 -8.44
C VAL A 171 -2.89 -1.00 -8.22
N ARG A 172 -3.26 -1.24 -6.97
CA ARG A 172 -4.65 -1.46 -6.54
C ARG A 172 -4.98 -0.48 -5.44
N SER A 173 -5.92 0.41 -5.68
CA SER A 173 -6.44 1.36 -4.71
C SER A 173 -7.82 0.86 -4.27
N SER A 174 -7.89 0.25 -3.09
CA SER A 174 -9.08 -0.43 -2.57
C SER A 174 -9.75 0.40 -1.48
N THR A 175 -11.08 0.39 -1.48
CA THR A 175 -11.91 0.93 -0.40
C THR A 175 -11.71 0.20 0.93
N GLY A 176 -11.11 -1.00 0.93
CA GLY A 176 -10.93 -1.80 2.14
C GLY A 176 -11.31 -3.26 1.92
N PHE A 177 -11.34 -4.02 3.00
CA PHE A 177 -11.88 -5.38 2.99
C PHE A 177 -12.57 -5.70 4.31
N GLU A 178 -13.49 -6.66 4.24
CA GLU A 178 -14.14 -7.26 5.40
C GLU A 178 -13.66 -8.69 5.62
N GLY A 179 -13.35 -9.02 6.86
CA GLY A 179 -12.99 -10.35 7.31
C GLY A 179 -12.12 -10.32 8.56
N SER A 180 -11.38 -11.40 8.78
CA SER A 180 -10.35 -11.41 9.82
C SER A 180 -9.26 -10.40 9.47
N GLY A 181 -8.84 -9.59 10.45
CA GLY A 181 -7.79 -8.57 10.26
C GLY A 181 -8.25 -7.23 9.69
N THR A 182 -9.55 -7.03 9.46
CA THR A 182 -10.11 -5.71 9.12
C THR A 182 -9.73 -4.67 10.17
N GLN A 183 -9.28 -3.50 9.72
CA GLN A 183 -8.79 -2.42 10.60
C GLN A 183 -9.79 -1.25 10.78
N GLY A 184 -10.98 -1.35 10.20
CA GLY A 184 -12.06 -0.37 10.27
C GLY A 184 -13.10 -0.58 9.16
N PRO A 185 -14.17 0.24 9.11
CA PRO A 185 -15.08 0.29 7.98
C PRO A 185 -14.36 0.60 6.67
N LEU A 186 -14.94 0.20 5.54
CA LEU A 186 -14.43 0.59 4.22
C LEU A 186 -14.51 2.12 4.03
N LEU A 187 -13.60 2.68 3.26
CA LEU A 187 -13.76 4.01 2.68
C LEU A 187 -14.96 4.04 1.73
N SER A 188 -15.58 5.21 1.61
CA SER A 188 -16.67 5.42 0.66
C SER A 188 -16.22 5.35 -0.80
N GLU A 189 -14.95 5.63 -1.07
CA GLU A 189 -14.32 5.64 -2.39
C GLU A 189 -12.86 5.14 -2.27
N PRO A 190 -12.27 4.60 -3.34
CA PRO A 190 -10.84 4.29 -3.38
C PRO A 190 -9.97 5.47 -2.91
N PRO A 191 -8.89 5.22 -2.17
CA PRO A 191 -8.09 6.29 -1.57
C PRO A 191 -7.40 7.20 -2.58
N LEU A 192 -7.15 6.73 -3.81
CA LEU A 192 -6.59 7.52 -4.90
C LEU A 192 -7.59 7.64 -6.05
N SER A 193 -7.72 8.85 -6.58
CA SER A 193 -8.35 9.10 -7.87
C SER A 193 -7.46 8.64 -9.03
N ARG A 194 -8.06 8.47 -10.21
CA ARG A 194 -7.33 8.14 -11.45
C ARG A 194 -6.21 9.12 -11.78
N GLN A 195 -6.45 10.41 -11.57
CA GLN A 195 -5.43 11.44 -11.80
C GLN A 195 -4.25 11.31 -10.81
N GLN A 196 -4.53 11.06 -9.53
CA GLN A 196 -3.50 10.87 -8.51
C GLN A 196 -2.69 9.59 -8.79
N LEU A 197 -3.36 8.50 -9.15
CA LEU A 197 -2.73 7.24 -9.55
C LEU A 197 -1.80 7.43 -10.75
N LYS A 198 -2.28 8.08 -11.81
CA LYS A 198 -1.46 8.40 -12.99
C LYS A 198 -0.22 9.21 -12.60
N LYS A 199 -0.39 10.26 -11.79
CA LYS A 199 0.71 11.11 -11.35
C LYS A 199 1.74 10.31 -10.54
N LEU A 200 1.30 9.43 -9.65
CA LEU A 200 2.16 8.56 -8.86
C LEU A 200 2.96 7.60 -9.75
N LEU A 201 2.29 6.86 -10.63
CA LEU A 201 2.93 5.83 -11.46
C LEU A 201 3.87 6.39 -12.53
N THR A 202 3.61 7.60 -13.00
CA THR A 202 4.47 8.24 -14.01
C THR A 202 5.59 9.07 -13.41
N GLY A 203 5.60 9.26 -12.09
CA GLY A 203 6.63 9.98 -11.35
C GLY A 203 7.96 9.22 -11.28
N PRO A 204 9.10 9.91 -11.23
CA PRO A 204 10.41 9.26 -11.09
C PRO A 204 10.60 8.56 -9.75
N GLU A 205 9.81 8.88 -8.73
CA GLU A 205 9.97 8.37 -7.36
C GLU A 205 9.57 6.92 -7.18
N VAL A 206 8.76 6.36 -8.10
CA VAL A 206 8.38 4.95 -8.11
C VAL A 206 9.38 4.07 -8.87
N LEU A 207 10.30 4.65 -9.64
CA LEU A 207 11.27 3.90 -10.44
C LEU A 207 12.54 3.60 -9.63
N PRO A 208 13.13 2.39 -9.78
CA PRO A 208 14.46 2.12 -9.26
C PRO A 208 15.47 3.11 -9.84
N LYS A 209 16.43 3.55 -9.02
CA LYS A 209 17.58 4.30 -9.54
C LYS A 209 18.48 3.31 -10.27
N GLY A 210 18.72 3.56 -11.56
CA GLY A 210 19.68 2.80 -12.37
C GLY A 210 21.13 2.99 -11.92
#